data_AF-F1TFX9-F1
#
_entry.id   AF-F1TFX9-F1
#
_cell.length_a   1.000
_cell.length_b   1.000
_cell.length_c   1.000
_cell.angle_alpha   90.00
_cell.angle_beta   90.00
_cell.angle_gamma   90.00
#
_symmetry.space_group_name_H-M   'P 1'
#
loop_
_entity.id
_entity.type
_entity.pdbx_description
1 polymer ?
#
loop_
_entity_poly.entity_id
_entity_poly.type
_entity_poly.pdbx_seq_one_letter_code
_entity_poly.pdbx_strand_id
1 'polypeptide(L)' 'MPKGVMVYQLTIIGLIFTIALLNVICPKLMWKTFESWKATKEPSNAYFISRRIIGVIIIAVLLAMSLLPYIMG' A
#
# COMPACT_ATOMS: atom_id res chain seq x y z
N MET A 1 -9.97 12.42 -20.73
CA MET A 1 -9.90 13.06 -19.40
C MET A 1 -9.09 14.34 -19.46
N PRO A 2 -9.44 15.40 -18.72
CA PRO A 2 -8.58 16.57 -18.57
C PRO A 2 -7.22 16.12 -18.03
N LYS A 3 -6.11 16.62 -18.61
CA LYS A 3 -4.75 16.15 -18.29
C LYS A 3 -4.44 16.25 -16.78
N GLY A 4 -4.97 17.27 -16.09
CA GLY A 4 -4.80 17.44 -14.65
C GLY A 4 -5.45 16.36 -13.79
N VAL A 5 -6.62 15.85 -14.19
CA VAL A 5 -7.35 14.79 -13.45
C VAL A 5 -6.58 13.47 -13.50
N MET A 6 -5.99 13.16 -14.65
CA MET A 6 -5.19 11.96 -14.86
C MET A 6 -3.89 11.99 -14.04
N VAL A 7 -3.18 13.12 -14.01
CA VAL A 7 -1.96 13.28 -13.20
C VAL A 7 -2.26 13.11 -11.72
N TYR A 8 -3.30 13.76 -11.21
CA TYR A 8 -3.74 13.64 -9.81
C TYR A 8 -4.07 12.19 -9.41
N GLN A 9 -4.81 11.47 -10.26
CA GLN A 9 -5.16 10.08 -10.00
C GLN A 9 -3.93 9.17 -9.96
N LEU A 10 -2.97 9.36 -10.88
CA LEU A 10 -1.72 8.60 -10.92
C LEU A 10 -0.84 8.83 -9.69
N THR A 11 -0.73 10.08 -9.20
CA THR A 11 0.04 10.37 -7.98
C THR A 11 -0.56 9.70 -6.75
N ILE A 12 -1.89 9.68 -6.62
CA ILE A 12 -2.55 8.98 -5.51
C ILE A 12 -2.29 7.48 -5.57
N ILE A 13 -2.47 6.86 -6.74
CA ILE A 13 -2.22 5.43 -6.92
C ILE A 13 -0.76 5.09 -6.62
N GLY A 14 0.18 5.90 -7.11
CA GLY A 14 1.60 5.73 -6.86
C GLY A 14 1.97 5.82 -5.37
N LEU A 15 1.35 6.75 -4.64
CA LEU A 15 1.52 6.87 -3.19
C LEU A 15 1.00 5.64 -2.46
N ILE A 16 -0.22 5.19 -2.77
CA ILE A 16 -0.82 4.00 -2.14
C ILE A 16 0.04 2.76 -2.43
N PHE A 17 0.48 2.59 -3.68
CA PHE A 17 1.35 1.49 -4.07
C PHE A 17 2.66 1.50 -3.28
N THR A 18 3.31 2.66 -3.15
CA THR A 18 4.57 2.81 -2.42
C THR A 18 4.39 2.48 -0.94
N ILE A 19 3.32 2.96 -0.31
CA ILE A 19 3.00 2.66 1.10
C ILE A 19 2.73 1.17 1.29
N ALA A 20 1.98 0.55 0.39
CA ALA A 20 1.70 -0.89 0.43
C ALA A 20 3.01 -1.69 0.29
N LEU A 21 3.87 -1.33 -0.64
CA LEU A 21 5.17 -1.97 -0.87
C LEU A 21 6.08 -1.86 0.36
N LEU A 22 6.15 -0.69 1.00
CA LEU A 22 6.91 -0.50 2.23
C LEU A 22 6.36 -1.33 3.38
N ASN A 23 5.04 -1.52 3.48
CA ASN A 23 4.43 -2.44 4.46
C ASN A 23 4.76 -3.91 4.17
N VAL A 24 5.03 -4.29 2.91
CA VAL A 24 5.48 -5.65 2.56
C VAL A 24 6.96 -5.84 2.91
N ILE A 25 7.84 -4.94 2.45
CA ILE A 25 9.30 -5.10 2.61
C ILE A 25 9.71 -4.83 4.05
N CYS A 26 9.31 -3.67 4.60
CA CYS A 26 9.76 -3.15 5.89
C CYS A 26 8.59 -2.78 6.82
N PRO A 27 7.70 -3.74 7.20
CA PRO A 27 6.52 -3.45 8.03
C PRO A 27 6.86 -2.84 9.38
N LYS A 28 8.00 -3.23 9.98
CA LYS A 28 8.46 -2.69 11.26
C LYS A 28 8.84 -1.22 11.18
N LEU A 29 9.51 -0.81 10.11
CA LEU A 29 9.91 0.59 9.91
C LEU A 29 8.67 1.44 9.67
N MET A 30 7.74 0.98 8.83
CA MET A 30 6.46 1.67 8.60
C MET A 30 5.66 1.85 9.88
N TRP A 31 5.53 0.80 10.68
CA TRP A 31 4.87 0.89 11.97
C TRP A 31 5.62 1.83 12.92
N LYS A 32 6.96 1.76 12.97
CA LYS A 32 7.77 2.61 13.84
C LYS A 32 7.64 4.10 13.48
N THR A 33 7.55 4.44 12.20
CA THR A 33 7.44 5.84 11.77
C THR A 33 6.03 6.40 11.99
N PHE A 34 4.98 5.62 11.69
CA PHE A 34 3.61 6.16 11.62
C PHE A 34 2.72 5.77 12.81
N GLU A 35 3.07 4.72 13.56
CA GLU A 35 2.18 4.12 14.55
C GLU A 35 2.83 3.79 15.90
N SER A 36 4.16 3.91 16.06
CA SER A 36 4.81 3.65 17.35
C SER A 36 4.31 4.57 18.45
N TRP A 37 3.97 5.81 18.12
CA TRP A 37 3.47 6.80 19.08
C TRP A 37 2.11 6.39 19.68
N LYS A 38 1.38 5.47 19.04
CA LYS A 38 0.09 4.96 19.52
C LYS A 38 0.24 3.77 20.48
N ALA A 39 1.43 3.20 20.61
CA ALA A 39 1.63 1.95 21.34
C ALA A 39 2.67 2.10 22.44
N THR A 40 2.34 1.58 23.63
CA THR A 40 3.27 1.56 24.76
C THR A 40 4.35 0.48 24.62
N LYS A 41 4.14 -0.53 23.76
CA LYS A 41 5.06 -1.66 23.53
C LYS A 41 5.08 -2.07 22.05
N GLU A 42 6.15 -2.72 21.59
CA GLU A 42 6.24 -3.26 20.23
C GLU A 42 5.19 -4.37 20.01
N PRO A 43 4.45 -4.36 18.88
CA PRO A 43 3.51 -5.40 18.50
C PRO A 43 4.18 -6.77 18.35
N SER A 44 3.36 -7.81 18.44
CA SER A 44 3.82 -9.18 18.17
C SER A 44 4.22 -9.37 16.70
N ASN A 45 5.03 -10.39 16.43
CA ASN A 45 5.42 -10.73 15.06
C ASN A 45 4.21 -11.03 14.15
N ALA A 46 3.11 -11.56 14.70
CA ALA A 46 1.88 -11.82 13.96
C ALA A 46 1.28 -10.54 13.35
N TYR A 47 1.36 -9.42 14.05
CA TYR A 47 0.91 -8.11 13.55
C TYR A 47 1.74 -7.64 12.35
N PHE A 48 3.06 -7.86 12.36
CA PHE A 48 3.90 -7.49 11.23
C PHE A 48 3.69 -8.41 10.03
N ILE A 49 3.36 -9.69 10.26
CA ILE A 49 2.97 -10.63 9.20
C ILE A 49 1.64 -10.19 8.57
N SER A 50 0.64 -9.83 9.38
CA SER A 50 -0.65 -9.37 8.84
C SER A 50 -0.50 -8.10 8.01
N ARG A 51 0.37 -7.16 8.40
CA ARG A 51 0.72 -5.99 7.57
C ARG A 51 1.29 -6.35 6.21
N ARG A 52 2.16 -7.35 6.14
CA ARG A 52 2.70 -7.83 4.86
C ARG A 52 1.60 -8.42 3.98
N ILE A 53 0.73 -9.24 4.56
CA ILE A 53 -0.41 -9.84 3.85
C ILE A 53 -1.33 -8.75 3.29
N ILE A 54 -1.69 -7.77 4.11
CA ILE A 54 -2.53 -6.63 3.69
C ILE A 54 -1.83 -5.84 2.56
N GLY A 55 -0.53 -5.56 2.69
CA GLY A 55 0.24 -4.88 1.65
C GLY A 55 0.23 -5.63 0.31
N VAL A 56 0.40 -6.96 0.34
CA VAL A 56 0.33 -7.82 -0.87
C VAL A 56 -1.07 -7.77 -1.49
N ILE A 57 -2.13 -7.86 -0.68
CA ILE A 57 -3.51 -7.80 -1.16
C ILE A 57 -3.78 -6.45 -1.84
N ILE A 58 -3.37 -5.33 -1.24
CA ILE A 58 -3.55 -4.00 -1.83
C ILE A 58 -2.83 -3.88 -3.16
N ILE A 59 -1.57 -4.35 -3.25
CA ILE A 59 -0.82 -4.36 -4.50
C ILE A 59 -1.52 -5.21 -5.56
N ALA A 60 -1.99 -6.41 -5.21
CA ALA A 60 -2.70 -7.29 -6.13
C ALA A 60 -3.98 -6.64 -6.67
N VAL A 61 -4.76 -5.97 -5.82
CA VAL A 61 -5.96 -5.23 -6.24
C VAL A 61 -5.60 -4.06 -7.17
N LEU A 62 -4.56 -3.28 -6.86
CA LEU A 62 -4.12 -2.18 -7.71
C LEU A 62 -3.66 -2.66 -9.09
N LEU A 63 -2.92 -3.78 -9.14
CA LEU A 63 -2.50 -4.39 -10.39
C LEU A 63 -3.69 -4.91 -11.19
N ALA A 64 -4.63 -5.61 -10.54
CA ALA A 64 -5.85 -6.08 -11.19
C ALA A 64 -6.65 -4.92 -11.79
N MET A 65 -6.88 -3.85 -11.02
CA MET A 65 -7.56 -2.64 -11.51
C MET A 65 -6.82 -1.98 -12.68
N SER A 66 -5.49 -2.00 -12.68
CA SER A 66 -4.69 -1.42 -13.75
C SER A 66 -4.69 -2.28 -15.02
N LEU A 67 -4.81 -3.61 -14.89
CA LEU A 67 -4.83 -4.56 -16.00
C LEU A 67 -6.24 -4.79 -16.57
N LEU A 68 -7.30 -4.57 -15.79
CA LEU A 68 -8.70 -4.76 -16.22
C LEU A 68 -9.04 -4.07 -17.56
N PRO A 69 -8.68 -2.80 -17.80
CA PRO A 69 -8.96 -2.13 -19.09
C PRO A 69 -8.26 -2.77 -20.28
N TYR A 70 -7.13 -3.45 -20.06
CA TYR A 70 -6.37 -4.13 -21.11
C TYR A 70 -6.95 -5.52 -21.42
N ILE A 71 -7.56 -6.17 -20.42
CA ILE A 71 -8.20 -7.49 -20.59
C ILE A 71 -9.62 -7.37 -21.17
N MET A 72 -10.34 -6.30 -20.82
CA MET A 72 -11.73 -6.06 -21.24
C MET A 72 -11.87 -5.12 -22.47
N GLY A 73 -10.74 -4.62 -22.98
CA GLY A 73 -10.67 -3.70 -24.13
C GLY A 73 -10.38 -4.42 -25.44
#